data_AF-A0A0K2RUQ2-F1
#
_entry.id   AF-A0A0K2RUQ2-F1
#
_cell.length_a   1.000
_cell.length_b   1.000
_cell.length_c   1.000
_cell.angle_alpha   90.00
_cell.angle_beta   90.00
_cell.angle_gamma   90.00
#
_symmetry.space_group_name_H-M   'P 1'
#
loop_
_entity.id
_entity.type
_entity.pdbx_description
1 polymer ?
#
loop_
_entity_poly.entity_id
_entity_poly.type
_entity_poly.pdbx_seq_one_letter_code
_entity_poly.pdbx_strand_id
1 'polypeptide(L)' 'MMAPITRTGRRSKGDRKFVGFRIATPKADAMDLIAKAEGYQYVSDWLSDLVDQRLANTNLHAIVQQEELPLRRLAS' A
#
# COMPACT_ATOMS: atom_id res chain seq x y z
N MET A 1 18.14 -38.80 -3.49
CA MET A 1 17.87 -37.86 -4.61
C MET A 1 16.98 -36.75 -4.08
N MET A 2 17.50 -35.53 -3.87
CA MET A 2 16.69 -34.38 -3.45
C MET A 2 16.07 -33.74 -4.69
N ALA A 3 14.74 -33.59 -4.71
CA ALA A 3 14.05 -32.88 -5.77
C ALA A 3 14.41 -31.38 -5.75
N PRO A 4 14.58 -30.72 -6.90
CA PRO A 4 14.84 -29.30 -6.95
C PRO A 4 13.62 -28.53 -6.41
N ILE A 5 13.86 -27.61 -5.47
CA ILE A 5 12.85 -26.69 -4.96
C ILE A 5 12.50 -25.77 -6.13
N THR A 6 11.41 -26.08 -6.83
CA THR A 6 10.87 -25.18 -7.83
C THR A 6 10.46 -23.91 -7.11
N ARG A 7 11.15 -22.80 -7.37
CA ARG A 7 10.67 -21.47 -7.04
C ARG A 7 9.34 -21.33 -7.78
N THR A 8 8.25 -21.64 -7.13
CA THR A 8 6.90 -21.36 -7.61
C THR A 8 6.85 -19.86 -7.81
N GLY A 9 7.03 -19.43 -9.06
CA GLY A 9 6.93 -18.03 -9.43
C GLY A 9 5.58 -17.54 -8.93
N ARG A 10 5.60 -16.54 -8.04
CA ARG A 10 4.37 -15.91 -7.55
C ARG A 10 3.57 -15.48 -8.78
N ARG A 11 2.31 -15.93 -8.90
CA ARG A 11 1.44 -15.53 -10.02
C ARG A 11 1.54 -14.02 -10.21
N SER A 12 1.76 -13.60 -11.46
CA SER A 12 1.69 -12.19 -11.84
C SER A 12 0.38 -11.61 -11.30
N LYS A 13 0.47 -10.67 -10.36
CA LYS A 13 -0.69 -10.03 -9.73
C LYS A 13 -1.14 -8.79 -10.56
N GLY A 14 -0.99 -8.82 -11.89
CA GLY A 14 -1.39 -7.76 -12.82
C GLY A 14 -0.49 -6.51 -12.82
N ASP A 15 -0.95 -5.46 -13.51
CA ASP A 15 -0.29 -4.16 -13.59
C ASP A 15 -0.18 -3.48 -12.24
N ARG A 16 1.04 -3.07 -11.87
CA ARG A 16 1.38 -2.59 -10.53
C ARG A 16 2.33 -1.41 -10.58
N LYS A 17 2.10 -0.45 -9.69
CA LYS A 17 3.07 0.60 -9.40
C LYS A 17 3.85 0.22 -8.13
N PHE A 18 5.17 0.35 -8.18
CA PHE A 18 6.00 0.24 -6.98
C PHE A 18 5.89 1.53 -6.16
N VAL A 19 5.57 1.39 -4.88
CA VAL A 19 5.52 2.50 -3.92
C VAL A 19 6.49 2.18 -2.80
N GLY A 20 7.57 2.95 -2.71
CA GLY A 20 8.57 2.86 -1.64
C GLY A 20 8.54 4.11 -0.78
N PHE A 21 8.69 3.96 0.53
CA PHE A 21 8.82 5.07 1.47
C PHE A 21 9.82 4.72 2.58
N ARG A 22 10.37 5.76 3.21
CA ARG A 22 11.29 5.60 4.35
C ARG A 22 10.51 5.69 5.65
N ILE A 23 10.84 4.81 6.58
CA ILE A 23 10.33 4.82 7.96
C ILE A 23 11.50 4.66 8.93
N ALA A 24 11.28 5.06 10.18
CA ALA A 24 12.26 4.83 11.24
C ALA A 24 12.47 3.32 11.44
N THR A 25 13.73 2.89 11.60
CA THR A 25 14.11 1.48 11.77
C THR A 25 13.28 0.74 12.81
N PRO A 26 13.02 1.29 14.02
CA PRO A 26 12.23 0.58 15.03
C PRO A 26 10.79 0.28 14.57
N LYS A 27 10.23 1.13 13.71
CA LYS A 27 8.89 0.89 13.13
C LYS A 27 8.95 -0.17 12.04
N ALA A 28 10.01 -0.21 11.24
CA ALA A 28 10.21 -1.26 10.24
C ALA A 28 10.31 -2.64 10.90
N ASP A 29 11.05 -2.72 12.00
CA ASP A 29 11.20 -3.97 12.78
C ASP A 29 9.84 -4.41 13.36
N ALA A 30 9.07 -3.46 13.91
CA ALA A 30 7.73 -3.74 14.41
C ALA A 30 6.77 -4.24 13.31
N MET A 31 6.86 -3.68 12.10
CA MET A 31 6.05 -4.13 10.95
C MET A 31 6.37 -5.57 10.55
N ASP A 32 7.65 -5.97 10.59
CA ASP A 32 8.05 -7.35 10.31
C ASP A 32 7.51 -8.34 11.35
N LEU A 33 7.54 -7.96 12.64
CA LEU A 33 6.97 -8.76 13.72
C LEU A 33 5.46 -8.93 13.58
N ILE A 34 4.73 -7.86 13.29
CA ILE A 34 3.28 -7.90 13.13
C ILE A 34 2.90 -8.75 11.92
N ALA A 35 3.52 -8.53 10.76
CA ALA A 35 3.23 -9.29 9.55
C ALA A 35 3.40 -10.80 9.78
N LYS A 36 4.47 -11.21 10.46
CA LYS A 36 4.70 -12.61 10.84
C LYS A 36 3.66 -13.14 11.82
N ALA A 37 3.31 -12.36 12.84
CA ALA A 37 2.31 -12.74 13.83
C ALA A 37 0.91 -12.94 13.19
N GLU A 38 0.60 -12.16 12.16
CA GLU A 38 -0.64 -12.28 11.37
C GLU A 38 -0.57 -13.36 10.28
N GLY A 39 0.55 -14.07 10.14
CA GLY A 39 0.71 -15.20 9.22
C GLY A 39 1.14 -14.82 7.80
N TYR A 40 1.56 -13.57 7.57
CA TYR A 40 2.10 -13.14 6.28
C TYR A 40 3.55 -13.60 6.10
N GLN A 41 3.87 -14.05 4.89
CA GLN A 41 5.23 -14.41 4.50
C GLN A 41 6.12 -13.18 4.24
N TYR A 42 5.52 -12.07 3.79
CA TYR A 42 6.22 -10.84 3.44
C TYR A 42 5.48 -9.61 3.98
N VAL A 43 6.22 -8.65 4.54
CA VAL A 43 5.69 -7.36 5.02
C VAL A 43 4.96 -6.59 3.91
N SER A 44 5.39 -6.73 2.66
CA SER A 44 4.72 -6.09 1.52
C SER A 44 3.32 -6.61 1.25
N ASP A 45 3.03 -7.86 1.62
CA ASP A 45 1.70 -8.44 1.48
C ASP A 45 0.77 -7.90 2.56
N TRP A 46 1.24 -7.91 3.81
CA TRP A 46 0.55 -7.28 4.92
C TRP A 46 0.26 -5.79 4.67
N LEU A 47 1.24 -5.04 4.16
CA LEU A 47 1.06 -3.63 3.79
C LEU A 47 0.06 -3.44 2.64
N SER A 48 0.06 -4.34 1.66
CA SER A 48 -0.90 -4.26 0.55
C SER A 48 -2.32 -4.38 1.08
N ASP A 49 -2.57 -5.36 1.94
CA ASP A 49 -3.89 -5.59 2.52
C ASP A 49 -4.32 -4.42 3.44
N LEU A 50 -3.39 -3.86 4.23
CA LEU A 50 -3.65 -2.67 5.04
C LEU A 50 -4.04 -1.45 4.19
N VAL A 51 -3.33 -1.23 3.09
CA VAL A 51 -3.62 -0.14 2.14
C VAL A 51 -4.97 -0.36 1.47
N ASP A 52 -5.26 -1.58 1.01
CA ASP A 52 -6.53 -1.93 0.39
C ASP A 52 -7.70 -1.72 1.35
N GLN A 53 -7.57 -2.15 2.61
CA GLN A 53 -8.57 -1.89 3.66
C GLN A 53 -8.75 -0.39 3.90
N ARG A 54 -7.66 0.39 3.96
CA ARG A 54 -7.76 1.84 4.16
C ARG A 54 -8.47 2.50 2.98
N LEU A 55 -8.14 2.12 1.75
CA LEU A 55 -8.76 2.67 0.54
C LEU A 55 -10.24 2.30 0.44
N ALA A 56 -10.60 1.04 0.72
CA ALA A 56 -11.99 0.59 0.71
C ALA A 56 -12.87 1.37 1.71
N ASN A 57 -12.28 1.79 2.82
CA ASN A 57 -12.97 2.55 3.88
C ASN A 57 -12.77 4.08 3.77
N THR A 58 -12.16 4.58 2.69
CA THR A 58 -11.94 6.02 2.48
C THR A 58 -12.82 6.51 1.33
N ASN A 59 -13.67 7.51 1.59
CA ASN A 59 -14.39 8.20 0.52
C ASN A 59 -13.44 9.13 -0.26
N LEU A 60 -12.80 8.60 -1.29
CA LEU A 60 -11.86 9.34 -2.13
C LEU A 60 -12.51 10.53 -2.84
N HIS A 61 -13.81 10.44 -3.18
CA HIS A 61 -14.52 11.52 -3.86
C HIS A 61 -14.65 12.78 -2.99
N ALA A 62 -14.72 12.62 -1.67
CA ALA A 62 -14.74 13.76 -0.74
C ALA A 62 -13.38 14.48 -0.63
N ILE A 63 -12.27 13.78 -0.94
CA ILE A 63 -10.91 14.34 -0.86
C ILE A 63 -10.58 15.15 -2.13
N VAL A 64 -11.18 14.79 -3.27
CA VAL A 64 -10.90 15.41 -4.58
C VAL A 64 -11.69 16.71 -4.80
N GLN A 65 -12.55 17.14 -3.87
CA GLN A 65 -13.19 18.45 -3.94
C GLN A 65 -12.18 19.56 -3.58
N GLN A 66 -11.27 19.86 -4.51
CA GLN A 66 -10.66 21.19 -4.59
C GLN A 66 -11.78 22.16 -4.93
N GLU A 67 -12.07 23.09 -4.02
CA GLU A 67 -12.94 24.22 -4.32
C GLU A 67 -12.41 24.95 -5.55
N GLU A 68 -13.31 25.26 -6.49
CA GLU A 68 -13.01 26.21 -7.57
C GLU A 68 -12.47 27.49 -6.95
N LEU A 69 -11.22 27.85 -7.27
CA LEU A 69 -10.66 29.15 -6.91
C LEU A 69 -11.65 30.23 -7.38
N PRO A 70 -12.09 31.16 -6.52
CA PRO A 70 -13.02 32.21 -6.89
C PRO A 70 -12.28 33.28 -7.72
N LEU A 71 -11.89 32.94 -8.95
CA LEU A 71 -11.29 33.87 -9.92
C LEU A 71 -12.32 34.87 -10.47
N ARG A 72 -13.59 34.80 -10.06
CA ARG A 72 -14.67 35.68 -10.51
C ARG A 72 -14.82 37.01 -9.74
N ARG A 73 -13.96 37.33 -8.77
CA ARG A 73 -14.07 38.61 -8.00
C ARG A 73 -12.95 39.62 -8.19
N LEU A 74 -11.97 39.36 -9.06
CA LEU A 74 -10.89 40.33 -9.36
C LEU A 74 -11.18 41.23 -10.57
N ALA A 75 -12.38 41.12 -11.15
CA ALA A 75 -12.85 41.99 -12.23
C ALA A 75 -14.19 42.63 -11.84
N SER A 76 -14.15 43.59 -10.92
CA SER A 76 -15.19 44.62 -10.75
C SER A 76 -14.54 45.94 -10.38
#